data_AF-A0A5N4CRJ5-F1
#
_entry.id   AF-A0A5N4CRJ5-F1
#
_cell.length_a   1.000
_cell.length_b   1.000
_cell.length_c   1.000
_cell.angle_alpha   90.00
_cell.angle_beta   90.00
_cell.angle_gamma   90.00
#
_symmetry.space_group_name_H-M   'P 1'
#
loop_
_entity.id
_entity.type
_entity.pdbx_description
1 polymer ?
#
loop_
_entity_poly.entity_id
_entity_poly.type
_entity_poly.pdbx_seq_one_letter_code
_entity_poly.pdbx_strand_id
1 'polypeptide(L)'
;MAKNTAIGIDLGTTYSCVGVFQHGKVEIIANDQGNRTTPSYVAFTDTERLIGDAAKNQVALNPQNTVFDAKRLIGRKFGDPVVQSDMKHWPFRVINDGDKPKVQVSYKGETKAFYPEEISSMVLTKMKEIAEAYLGHPVTNAVITVPAYFNDSQRQATKDAGVIAGLNVLRIINEPTAAAIAYGLDRTGKGERNVLIFDLGGGTFDVSILTIDDGIFEVKATAGDTHLGGEDFDNRLVNHFVEEFKRKHKKDISQNKRAVRRLRTACERAKGPCRPAPRPPGDRLPVRGHRLLHVHHQGAVRGAVLGPFPEHLEPVEKALRDAKLDKAQIHDLVLVAAPPASPSTGKANKITITNDKGRLSKEEIERMVQEAEKYKAEDEVQRERVSAKNALESYAFNMKSAVEDEGLKGKISEADKKKVLDKCQEVISWLDANTLAEKDEFEHKRKELEQVCNPIISGLYQGAGGPGAGGFGAQAPKGGSGSGPTIEEGPDFGSRICSSTGVSAVCEMAVALGEDGGDDEPR
;
A
#
# COMPACT_ATOMS: atom_id res chain seq x y z
N MET A 1 -34.70 0.42 6.31
CA MET A 1 -33.64 -0.60 6.46
C MET A 1 -32.34 0.02 5.98
N ALA A 2 -31.20 -0.22 6.63
CA ALA A 2 -29.91 0.07 6.00
C ALA A 2 -29.76 -0.79 4.74
N LYS A 3 -29.13 -0.26 3.68
CA LYS A 3 -28.69 -1.11 2.58
C LYS A 3 -27.51 -1.94 3.09
N ASN A 4 -27.59 -3.26 2.99
CA ASN A 4 -26.45 -4.14 3.22
C ASN A 4 -25.48 -4.03 2.03
N THR A 5 -24.79 -2.89 1.93
CA THR A 5 -23.76 -2.62 0.93
C THR A 5 -22.65 -3.65 1.11
N ALA A 6 -22.41 -4.45 0.07
CA ALA A 6 -21.27 -5.34 0.00
C ALA A 6 -20.13 -4.68 -0.79
N ILE A 7 -18.90 -4.83 -0.31
CA ILE A 7 -17.69 -4.37 -1.00
C ILE A 7 -17.01 -5.52 -1.74
N GLY A 8 -16.39 -5.21 -2.88
CA GLY A 8 -15.41 -6.08 -3.52
C GLY A 8 -14.03 -5.69 -3.02
N ILE A 9 -13.29 -6.65 -2.45
CA ILE A 9 -11.90 -6.46 -2.05
C ILE A 9 -11.02 -7.33 -2.95
N ASP A 10 -10.10 -6.70 -3.66
CA ASP A 10 -8.98 -7.40 -4.27
C ASP A 10 -7.84 -7.48 -3.24
N LEU A 11 -7.59 -8.68 -2.71
CA LEU A 11 -6.54 -8.92 -1.72
C LEU A 11 -5.27 -9.40 -2.45
N GLY A 12 -4.57 -8.50 -3.15
CA GLY A 12 -3.36 -8.84 -3.90
C GLY A 12 -2.11 -9.03 -3.02
N THR A 13 -1.08 -9.70 -3.55
CA THR A 13 0.14 -10.07 -2.79
C THR A 13 0.94 -8.85 -2.29
N THR A 14 1.14 -7.86 -3.16
CA THR A 14 1.96 -6.65 -2.87
C THR A 14 1.09 -5.42 -2.62
N TYR A 15 -0.10 -5.35 -3.22
CA TYR A 15 -1.09 -4.29 -3.10
C TYR A 15 -2.50 -4.91 -3.07
N SER A 16 -3.41 -4.28 -2.35
CA SER A 16 -4.85 -4.57 -2.33
C SER A 16 -5.63 -3.37 -2.84
N CYS A 17 -6.85 -3.59 -3.36
CA CYS A 17 -7.80 -2.51 -3.61
C CYS A 17 -9.21 -2.87 -3.13
N VAL A 18 -10.05 -1.84 -2.96
CA VAL A 18 -11.44 -2.01 -2.52
C VAL A 18 -12.36 -1.16 -3.38
N GLY A 19 -13.47 -1.75 -3.80
CA GLY A 19 -14.47 -1.13 -4.66
C GLY A 19 -15.89 -1.44 -4.21
N VAL A 20 -16.82 -0.60 -4.64
CA VAL A 20 -18.25 -0.73 -4.34
C VAL A 20 -19.05 -0.54 -5.61
N PHE A 21 -20.19 -1.23 -5.75
CA PHE A 21 -21.13 -1.01 -6.85
C PHE A 21 -22.25 -0.07 -6.39
N GLN A 22 -22.27 1.15 -6.91
CA GLN A 22 -23.30 2.16 -6.61
C GLN A 22 -23.66 2.96 -7.86
N HIS A 23 -24.87 3.55 -7.87
CA HIS A 23 -25.32 4.42 -8.95
C HIS A 23 -25.24 3.79 -10.37
N GLY A 24 -25.31 2.46 -10.45
CA GLY A 24 -25.22 1.70 -11.71
C GLY A 24 -23.80 1.38 -12.19
N LYS A 25 -22.76 1.71 -11.43
CA LYS A 25 -21.34 1.58 -11.82
C LYS A 25 -20.47 1.01 -10.69
N VAL A 26 -19.28 0.51 -11.04
CA VAL A 26 -18.22 0.20 -10.06
C VAL A 26 -17.44 1.48 -9.74
N GLU A 27 -17.23 1.74 -8.45
CA GLU A 27 -16.36 2.82 -7.96
C GLU A 27 -15.23 2.20 -7.13
N ILE A 28 -13.97 2.40 -7.58
CA ILE A 28 -12.78 2.00 -6.84
C ILE A 28 -12.43 3.12 -5.85
N ILE A 29 -12.40 2.78 -4.57
CA ILE A 29 -12.29 3.71 -3.46
C ILE A 29 -10.81 4.09 -3.29
N ALA A 30 -10.54 5.38 -3.09
CA ALA A 30 -9.21 5.87 -2.76
C ALA A 30 -8.98 5.77 -1.25
N ASN A 31 -7.76 5.44 -0.84
CA ASN A 31 -7.36 5.43 0.57
C ASN A 31 -7.12 6.85 1.12
N ASP A 32 -6.66 6.91 2.36
CA ASP A 32 -6.30 8.13 3.10
C ASP A 32 -5.11 8.90 2.51
N GLN A 33 -4.33 8.30 1.61
CA GLN A 33 -3.30 8.96 0.79
C GLN A 33 -3.80 9.36 -0.61
N GLY A 34 -5.07 9.11 -0.93
CA GLY A 34 -5.65 9.31 -2.27
C GLY A 34 -5.35 8.19 -3.28
N ASN A 35 -4.64 7.12 -2.86
CA ASN A 35 -4.28 6.00 -3.72
C ASN A 35 -5.44 5.02 -3.90
N ARG A 36 -5.73 4.60 -5.14
CA ARG A 36 -6.75 3.56 -5.44
C ARG A 36 -6.26 2.12 -5.17
N THR A 37 -5.01 1.96 -4.78
CA THR A 37 -4.39 0.71 -4.35
C THR A 37 -3.59 0.99 -3.08
N THR A 38 -3.73 0.13 -2.07
CA THR A 38 -3.00 0.24 -0.79
C THR A 38 -2.01 -0.93 -0.70
N PRO A 39 -0.76 -0.73 -0.27
CA PRO A 39 0.19 -1.83 -0.09
C PRO A 39 -0.35 -2.92 0.85
N SER A 40 -0.13 -4.19 0.50
CA SER A 40 -0.45 -5.35 1.35
C SER A 40 0.64 -5.57 2.41
N TYR A 41 0.91 -4.52 3.18
CA TYR A 41 2.01 -4.39 4.13
C TYR A 41 1.44 -4.11 5.53
N VAL A 42 2.00 -4.78 6.55
CA VAL A 42 1.72 -4.55 7.97
C VAL A 42 3.04 -4.39 8.71
N ALA A 43 3.19 -3.37 9.54
CA ALA A 43 4.38 -3.16 10.36
C ALA A 43 4.03 -2.98 11.83
N PHE A 44 4.88 -3.53 12.69
CA PHE A 44 4.73 -3.47 14.14
C PHE A 44 5.86 -2.59 14.71
N THR A 45 5.51 -1.66 15.58
CA THR A 45 6.46 -0.79 16.31
C THR A 45 6.31 -1.00 17.83
N ASP A 46 7.05 -0.24 18.62
CA ASP A 46 6.89 -0.25 20.08
C ASP A 46 5.68 0.57 20.57
N THR A 47 4.96 1.24 19.67
CA THR A 47 3.77 2.08 19.98
C THR A 47 2.49 1.60 19.30
N GLU A 48 2.55 1.22 18.02
CA GLU A 48 1.37 1.08 17.16
C GLU A 48 1.56 0.03 16.05
N ARG A 49 0.46 -0.36 15.40
CA ARG A 49 0.47 -1.20 14.20
C ARG A 49 0.16 -0.34 12.98
N LEU A 50 1.11 -0.28 12.06
CA LEU A 50 0.95 0.42 10.78
C LEU A 50 0.45 -0.56 9.73
N ILE A 51 -0.46 -0.12 8.85
CA ILE A 51 -1.01 -0.93 7.75
C ILE A 51 -1.04 -0.08 6.47
N GLY A 52 -0.70 -0.67 5.33
CA GLY A 52 -0.75 0.01 4.03
C GLY A 52 0.47 0.90 3.76
N ASP A 53 0.23 2.10 3.23
CA ASP A 53 1.29 3.04 2.82
C ASP A 53 2.21 3.40 3.98
N ALA A 54 1.67 3.59 5.20
CA ALA A 54 2.46 3.84 6.40
C ALA A 54 3.47 2.70 6.68
N ALA A 55 3.02 1.44 6.62
CA ALA A 55 3.89 0.28 6.79
C ALA A 55 4.95 0.17 5.68
N LYS A 56 4.56 0.40 4.41
CA LYS A 56 5.50 0.38 3.28
C LYS A 56 6.55 1.48 3.36
N ASN A 57 6.20 2.67 3.86
CA ASN A 57 7.14 3.79 3.96
C ASN A 57 8.28 3.54 4.96
N GLN A 58 8.00 2.96 6.14
CA GLN A 58 9.02 2.70 7.17
C GLN A 58 9.81 1.38 7.00
N VAL A 59 9.51 0.55 5.99
CA VAL A 59 10.10 -0.80 5.80
C VAL A 59 11.64 -0.82 5.72
N ALA A 60 12.26 0.28 5.28
CA ALA A 60 13.71 0.40 5.20
C ALA A 60 14.38 0.70 6.55
N LEU A 61 13.63 1.17 7.55
CA LEU A 61 14.10 1.42 8.92
C LEU A 61 13.78 0.23 9.84
N ASN A 62 12.60 -0.38 9.66
CA ASN A 62 12.09 -1.49 10.48
C ASN A 62 11.87 -2.78 9.65
N PRO A 63 12.89 -3.31 8.94
CA PRO A 63 12.69 -4.41 8.00
C PRO A 63 12.31 -5.74 8.70
N GLN A 64 12.62 -5.92 9.99
CA GLN A 64 12.38 -7.20 10.69
C GLN A 64 10.94 -7.34 11.22
N ASN A 65 10.27 -6.23 11.53
CA ASN A 65 8.90 -6.22 12.04
C ASN A 65 7.89 -5.69 11.00
N THR A 66 8.29 -5.60 9.73
CA THR A 66 7.42 -5.23 8.60
C THR A 66 7.15 -6.45 7.73
N VAL A 67 5.93 -6.95 7.79
CA VAL A 67 5.43 -8.11 7.07
C VAL A 67 4.78 -7.69 5.74
N PHE A 68 5.07 -8.44 4.69
CA PHE A 68 4.52 -8.30 3.35
C PHE A 68 4.48 -9.70 2.68
N ASP A 69 3.86 -9.83 1.51
CA ASP A 69 3.65 -11.10 0.81
C ASP A 69 2.95 -12.21 1.62
N ALA A 70 2.21 -11.88 2.69
CA ALA A 70 1.53 -12.86 3.55
C ALA A 70 0.60 -13.82 2.76
N LYS A 71 0.09 -13.37 1.61
CA LYS A 71 -0.67 -14.17 0.64
C LYS A 71 0.12 -15.35 0.02
N ARG A 72 1.45 -15.33 0.00
CA ARG A 72 2.27 -16.50 -0.38
C ARG A 72 2.22 -17.59 0.70
N LEU A 73 2.13 -17.21 1.98
CA LEU A 73 2.08 -18.11 3.13
C LEU A 73 0.67 -18.63 3.47
N ILE A 74 -0.39 -17.89 3.13
CA ILE A 74 -1.76 -18.18 3.60
C ILE A 74 -2.24 -19.59 3.21
N GLY A 75 -2.76 -20.33 4.20
CA GLY A 75 -3.20 -21.72 4.03
C GLY A 75 -2.14 -22.74 3.60
N ARG A 76 -0.84 -22.40 3.61
CA ARG A 76 0.28 -23.33 3.34
C ARG A 76 0.80 -23.99 4.60
N LYS A 77 1.62 -25.03 4.39
CA LYS A 77 2.40 -25.71 5.43
C LYS A 77 3.78 -25.08 5.59
N PHE A 78 4.36 -25.13 6.78
CA PHE A 78 5.74 -24.68 7.00
C PHE A 78 6.73 -25.52 6.19
N GLY A 79 6.52 -26.83 6.09
CA GLY A 79 7.33 -27.74 5.29
C GLY A 79 7.13 -27.67 3.76
N ASP A 80 6.31 -26.76 3.23
CA ASP A 80 6.14 -26.57 1.79
C ASP A 80 7.48 -26.08 1.16
N PRO A 81 8.04 -26.78 0.15
CA PRO A 81 9.32 -26.39 -0.47
C PRO A 81 9.36 -24.95 -0.98
N VAL A 82 8.22 -24.37 -1.37
CA VAL A 82 8.20 -22.98 -1.86
C VAL A 82 8.15 -21.98 -0.69
N VAL A 83 7.48 -22.31 0.42
CA VAL A 83 7.61 -21.53 1.68
C VAL A 83 9.07 -21.50 2.15
N GLN A 84 9.76 -22.65 2.09
CA GLN A 84 11.19 -22.75 2.37
C GLN A 84 12.08 -22.03 1.33
N SER A 85 11.53 -21.60 0.19
CA SER A 85 12.21 -20.76 -0.78
C SER A 85 11.95 -19.27 -0.54
N ASP A 86 10.69 -18.86 -0.46
CA ASP A 86 10.28 -17.47 -0.20
C ASP A 86 10.89 -16.93 1.13
N MET A 87 10.98 -17.79 2.17
CA MET A 87 11.63 -17.48 3.45
C MET A 87 13.10 -17.00 3.35
N LYS A 88 13.79 -17.24 2.22
CA LYS A 88 15.16 -16.75 1.99
C LYS A 88 15.20 -15.28 1.57
N HIS A 89 14.07 -14.73 1.12
CA HIS A 89 13.95 -13.38 0.57
C HIS A 89 13.30 -12.39 1.54
N TRP A 90 12.58 -12.88 2.56
CA TRP A 90 11.93 -12.05 3.56
C TRP A 90 12.90 -11.59 4.68
N PRO A 91 12.81 -10.31 5.11
CA PRO A 91 13.63 -9.77 6.20
C PRO A 91 13.09 -10.08 7.60
N PHE A 92 11.79 -10.40 7.71
CA PHE A 92 11.09 -10.84 8.92
C PHE A 92 11.27 -12.35 9.15
N ARG A 93 11.04 -12.82 10.39
CA ARG A 93 11.23 -14.24 10.74
C ARG A 93 9.94 -15.02 10.56
N VAL A 94 10.02 -16.19 9.91
CA VAL A 94 8.94 -17.19 9.93
C VAL A 94 9.36 -18.37 10.80
N ILE A 95 8.46 -18.87 11.64
CA ILE A 95 8.65 -20.00 12.56
C ILE A 95 7.61 -21.10 12.28
N ASN A 96 7.91 -22.32 12.73
CA ASN A 96 7.04 -23.49 12.59
C ASN A 96 6.18 -23.66 13.84
N ASP A 97 4.88 -23.81 13.67
CA ASP A 97 3.91 -24.14 14.71
C ASP A 97 2.99 -25.28 14.22
N GLY A 98 3.32 -26.52 14.57
CA GLY A 98 2.53 -27.69 14.16
C GLY A 98 2.44 -27.93 12.63
N ASP A 99 3.48 -27.56 11.88
CA ASP A 99 3.51 -27.50 10.40
C ASP A 99 2.61 -26.40 9.79
N LYS A 100 2.07 -25.48 10.59
CA LYS A 100 1.58 -24.17 10.12
C LYS A 100 2.72 -23.14 10.24
N PRO A 101 2.92 -22.23 9.26
CA PRO A 101 3.87 -21.13 9.40
C PRO A 101 3.30 -20.01 10.29
N LYS A 102 4.14 -19.36 11.09
CA LYS A 102 3.84 -18.10 11.81
C LYS A 102 4.91 -17.06 11.54
N VAL A 103 4.51 -15.81 11.36
CA VAL A 103 5.42 -14.66 11.27
C VAL A 103 5.70 -14.11 12.66
N GLN A 104 6.97 -14.10 13.07
CA GLN A 104 7.42 -13.59 14.36
C GLN A 104 7.96 -12.15 14.23
N VAL A 105 7.49 -11.27 15.10
CA VAL A 105 7.80 -9.84 15.16
C VAL A 105 7.94 -9.36 16.61
N SER A 106 8.63 -8.24 16.81
CA SER A 106 8.53 -7.44 18.04
C SER A 106 7.37 -6.46 17.92
N TYR A 107 6.55 -6.34 18.96
CA TYR A 107 5.47 -5.36 19.07
C TYR A 107 5.31 -4.94 20.53
N LYS A 108 5.40 -3.63 20.81
CA LYS A 108 5.33 -3.06 22.17
C LYS A 108 6.29 -3.75 23.16
N GLY A 109 7.54 -3.98 22.74
CA GLY A 109 8.55 -4.73 23.51
C GLY A 109 8.33 -6.24 23.67
N GLU A 110 7.18 -6.79 23.27
CA GLU A 110 6.88 -8.23 23.32
C GLU A 110 7.23 -8.93 21.99
N THR A 111 7.73 -10.16 22.06
CA THR A 111 7.86 -11.02 20.86
C THR A 111 6.52 -11.71 20.59
N LYS A 112 5.87 -11.41 19.46
CA LYS A 112 4.60 -11.99 19.03
C LYS A 112 4.76 -12.84 17.78
N ALA A 113 3.83 -13.76 17.54
CA ALA A 113 3.87 -14.69 16.41
C ALA A 113 2.47 -14.92 15.83
N PHE A 114 2.22 -14.34 14.65
CA PHE A 114 0.92 -14.31 13.98
C PHE A 114 0.86 -15.33 12.83
N TYR A 115 -0.29 -15.98 12.62
CA TYR A 115 -0.54 -16.75 11.41
C TYR A 115 -0.73 -15.81 10.19
N PRO A 116 -0.47 -16.27 8.95
CA PRO A 116 -0.70 -15.50 7.73
C PRO A 116 -2.13 -14.97 7.58
N GLU A 117 -3.11 -15.72 8.09
CA GLU A 117 -4.52 -15.38 8.13
C GLU A 117 -4.77 -14.12 8.98
N GLU A 118 -4.05 -13.95 10.09
CA GLU A 118 -4.11 -12.75 10.95
C GLU A 118 -3.45 -11.56 10.27
N ILE A 119 -2.27 -11.72 9.67
CA ILE A 119 -1.63 -10.64 8.91
C ILE A 119 -2.52 -10.19 7.73
N SER A 120 -3.20 -11.14 7.09
CA SER A 120 -4.13 -10.86 5.99
C SER A 120 -5.42 -10.19 6.49
N SER A 121 -5.92 -10.55 7.68
CA SER A 121 -7.09 -9.89 8.28
C SER A 121 -6.81 -8.44 8.63
N MET A 122 -5.58 -8.08 8.99
CA MET A 122 -5.16 -6.69 9.21
C MET A 122 -5.24 -5.86 7.91
N VAL A 123 -4.76 -6.41 6.78
CA VAL A 123 -4.91 -5.77 5.46
C VAL A 123 -6.40 -5.65 5.07
N LEU A 124 -7.20 -6.70 5.26
CA LEU A 124 -8.65 -6.67 5.02
C LEU A 124 -9.38 -5.67 5.93
N THR A 125 -8.91 -5.48 7.17
CA THR A 125 -9.44 -4.48 8.09
C THR A 125 -9.17 -3.08 7.57
N LYS A 126 -7.97 -2.78 7.06
CA LYS A 126 -7.70 -1.49 6.41
C LYS A 126 -8.54 -1.27 5.15
N MET A 127 -8.81 -2.32 4.36
CA MET A 127 -9.72 -2.23 3.19
C MET A 127 -11.16 -1.94 3.62
N LYS A 128 -11.62 -2.53 4.72
CA LYS A 128 -12.91 -2.21 5.35
C LYS A 128 -12.96 -0.78 5.85
N GLU A 129 -11.95 -0.30 6.58
CA GLU A 129 -11.90 1.10 7.07
C GLU A 129 -11.96 2.13 5.93
N ILE A 130 -11.23 1.90 4.84
CA ILE A 130 -11.26 2.76 3.65
C ILE A 130 -12.67 2.83 3.05
N ALA A 131 -13.37 1.69 3.00
CA ALA A 131 -14.76 1.66 2.53
C ALA A 131 -15.74 2.30 3.53
N GLU A 132 -15.59 2.07 4.84
CA GLU A 132 -16.43 2.65 5.89
C GLU A 132 -16.31 4.19 5.92
N ALA A 133 -15.09 4.72 5.76
CA ALA A 133 -14.82 6.15 5.66
C ALA A 133 -15.42 6.78 4.39
N TYR A 134 -15.38 6.10 3.25
CA TYR A 134 -15.98 6.56 1.99
C TYR A 134 -17.51 6.50 2.00
N LEU A 135 -18.08 5.47 2.62
CA LEU A 135 -19.53 5.22 2.65
C LEU A 135 -20.25 5.96 3.79
N GLY A 136 -19.52 6.43 4.80
CA GLY A 136 -20.08 7.09 5.98
C GLY A 136 -20.90 6.16 6.88
N HIS A 137 -20.75 4.83 6.73
CA HIS A 137 -21.45 3.82 7.51
C HIS A 137 -20.64 2.52 7.63
N PRO A 138 -20.86 1.70 8.67
CA PRO A 138 -20.18 0.41 8.83
C PRO A 138 -20.42 -0.56 7.66
N VAL A 139 -19.43 -1.42 7.37
CA VAL A 139 -19.45 -2.40 6.27
C VAL A 139 -19.24 -3.80 6.83
N THR A 140 -20.25 -4.65 6.66
CA THR A 140 -20.29 -6.00 7.24
C THR A 140 -20.19 -7.12 6.21
N ASN A 141 -20.26 -6.85 4.91
CA ASN A 141 -20.32 -7.87 3.86
C ASN A 141 -19.25 -7.62 2.79
N ALA A 142 -18.53 -8.67 2.39
CA ALA A 142 -17.48 -8.58 1.37
C ALA A 142 -17.51 -9.75 0.38
N VAL A 143 -17.01 -9.49 -0.83
CA VAL A 143 -16.55 -10.49 -1.80
C VAL A 143 -15.04 -10.30 -1.93
N ILE A 144 -14.26 -11.36 -1.75
CA ILE A 144 -12.78 -11.29 -1.70
C ILE A 144 -12.19 -12.11 -2.84
N THR A 145 -11.18 -11.57 -3.51
CA THR A 145 -10.44 -12.25 -4.59
C THR A 145 -9.43 -13.27 -4.06
N VAL A 146 -9.14 -14.31 -4.86
CA VAL A 146 -8.02 -15.23 -4.71
C VAL A 146 -7.47 -15.65 -6.07
N PRO A 147 -6.20 -16.10 -6.18
CA PRO A 147 -5.67 -16.67 -7.40
C PRO A 147 -6.51 -17.88 -7.82
N ALA A 148 -6.66 -18.11 -9.13
CA ALA A 148 -7.44 -19.24 -9.62
C ALA A 148 -6.83 -20.58 -9.20
N TYR A 149 -5.49 -20.67 -9.15
CA TYR A 149 -4.75 -21.83 -8.64
C TYR A 149 -4.71 -22.01 -7.11
N PHE A 150 -5.35 -21.15 -6.31
CA PHE A 150 -5.47 -21.41 -4.86
C PHE A 150 -6.27 -22.69 -4.58
N ASN A 151 -5.75 -23.53 -3.68
CA ASN A 151 -6.42 -24.75 -3.22
C ASN A 151 -7.43 -24.49 -2.08
N ASP A 152 -8.19 -25.51 -1.68
CA ASP A 152 -9.26 -25.40 -0.66
C ASP A 152 -8.77 -25.00 0.74
N SER A 153 -7.49 -25.21 1.07
CA SER A 153 -6.87 -24.70 2.30
C SER A 153 -6.69 -23.18 2.20
N GLN A 154 -6.06 -22.70 1.13
CA GLN A 154 -5.77 -21.28 0.91
C GLN A 154 -7.05 -20.46 0.72
N ARG A 155 -8.07 -21.02 0.06
CA ARG A 155 -9.41 -20.43 -0.09
C ARG A 155 -10.15 -20.31 1.25
N GLN A 156 -10.06 -21.34 2.09
CA GLN A 156 -10.65 -21.31 3.43
C GLN A 156 -9.91 -20.30 4.33
N ALA A 157 -8.59 -20.36 4.37
CA ALA A 157 -7.74 -19.43 5.11
C ALA A 157 -7.98 -17.95 4.73
N THR A 158 -8.16 -17.64 3.43
CA THR A 158 -8.54 -16.30 2.96
C THR A 158 -9.94 -15.89 3.44
N LYS A 159 -10.87 -16.83 3.53
CA LYS A 159 -12.21 -16.59 4.09
C LYS A 159 -12.13 -16.34 5.60
N ASP A 160 -11.32 -17.11 6.32
CA ASP A 160 -11.13 -17.01 7.77
C ASP A 160 -10.46 -15.67 8.14
N ALA A 161 -9.47 -15.23 7.35
CA ALA A 161 -8.92 -13.86 7.45
C ALA A 161 -10.00 -12.77 7.31
N GLY A 162 -11.00 -12.97 6.43
CA GLY A 162 -12.15 -12.09 6.32
C GLY A 162 -13.06 -12.12 7.55
N VAL A 163 -13.29 -13.29 8.16
CA VAL A 163 -14.03 -13.42 9.43
C VAL A 163 -13.31 -12.68 10.55
N ILE A 164 -11.99 -12.83 10.65
CA ILE A 164 -11.14 -12.13 11.64
C ILE A 164 -11.18 -10.60 11.45
N ALA A 165 -11.31 -10.11 10.21
CA ALA A 165 -11.51 -8.68 9.91
C ALA A 165 -12.95 -8.17 10.20
N GLY A 166 -13.82 -9.03 10.76
CA GLY A 166 -15.24 -8.72 10.98
C GLY A 166 -16.02 -8.49 9.67
N LEU A 167 -15.74 -9.30 8.64
CA LEU A 167 -16.45 -9.30 7.36
C LEU A 167 -17.16 -10.63 7.12
N ASN A 168 -18.45 -10.58 6.85
CA ASN A 168 -19.20 -11.70 6.26
C ASN A 168 -18.76 -11.88 4.80
N VAL A 169 -17.87 -12.85 4.56
CA VAL A 169 -17.37 -13.18 3.22
C VAL A 169 -18.44 -13.94 2.43
N LEU A 170 -19.25 -13.19 1.69
CA LEU A 170 -20.36 -13.68 0.85
C LEU A 170 -19.87 -14.65 -0.23
N ARG A 171 -18.68 -14.40 -0.78
CA ARG A 171 -18.07 -15.20 -1.84
C ARG A 171 -16.55 -14.97 -1.88
N ILE A 172 -15.82 -16.07 -2.03
CA ILE A 172 -14.46 -16.05 -2.58
C ILE A 172 -14.59 -16.18 -4.11
N ILE A 173 -13.93 -15.31 -4.87
CA ILE A 173 -13.95 -15.29 -6.34
C ILE A 173 -12.51 -15.38 -6.89
N ASN A 174 -12.31 -16.04 -8.04
CA ASN A 174 -10.99 -16.08 -8.66
C ASN A 174 -10.66 -14.71 -9.28
N GLU A 175 -9.42 -14.23 -9.15
CA GLU A 175 -8.88 -12.98 -9.71
C GLU A 175 -9.21 -12.79 -11.21
N PRO A 176 -8.86 -13.73 -12.12
CA PRO A 176 -9.27 -13.64 -13.52
C PRO A 176 -10.80 -13.60 -13.68
N THR A 177 -11.56 -14.33 -12.85
CA THR A 177 -13.04 -14.32 -12.86
C THR A 177 -13.65 -13.03 -12.27
N ALA A 178 -12.89 -12.24 -11.50
CA ALA A 178 -13.32 -10.92 -11.05
C ALA A 178 -13.06 -9.85 -12.12
N ALA A 179 -11.87 -9.89 -12.75
CA ALA A 179 -11.51 -9.09 -13.92
C ALA A 179 -12.50 -9.26 -15.10
N ALA A 180 -13.25 -10.36 -15.11
CA ALA A 180 -14.35 -10.64 -16.03
C ALA A 180 -15.54 -9.74 -15.92
N ILE A 181 -16.05 -9.72 -14.70
CA ILE A 181 -17.29 -9.05 -14.40
C ILE A 181 -17.06 -7.57 -14.67
N ALA A 182 -15.85 -7.05 -14.40
CA ALA A 182 -15.42 -5.70 -14.75
C ALA A 182 -15.41 -5.34 -16.25
N TYR A 183 -15.20 -6.30 -17.17
CA TYR A 183 -15.18 -6.03 -18.62
C TYR A 183 -16.49 -6.31 -19.32
N GLY A 184 -17.13 -7.44 -18.98
CA GLY A 184 -18.35 -7.87 -19.66
C GLY A 184 -19.58 -7.12 -19.19
N LEU A 185 -19.51 -6.37 -18.08
CA LEU A 185 -20.64 -5.62 -17.51
C LEU A 185 -21.34 -4.73 -18.54
N ASP A 186 -20.54 -4.00 -19.31
CA ASP A 186 -21.00 -2.96 -20.24
C ASP A 186 -20.97 -3.42 -21.71
N ARG A 187 -20.69 -4.71 -21.97
CA ARG A 187 -20.50 -5.28 -23.33
C ARG A 187 -21.62 -6.25 -23.70
N THR A 188 -22.79 -5.69 -24.04
CA THR A 188 -23.95 -6.43 -24.56
C THR A 188 -23.95 -6.52 -26.10
N GLY A 189 -24.68 -7.48 -26.67
CA GLY A 189 -25.00 -7.50 -28.11
C GLY A 189 -23.89 -7.96 -29.04
N LYS A 190 -22.97 -8.80 -28.57
CA LYS A 190 -22.00 -9.53 -29.40
C LYS A 190 -21.92 -10.97 -28.88
N GLY A 191 -22.58 -11.89 -29.59
CA GLY A 191 -22.66 -13.31 -29.20
C GLY A 191 -21.31 -14.03 -29.16
N GLU A 192 -21.31 -15.16 -28.47
CA GLU A 192 -20.21 -16.07 -28.11
C GLU A 192 -18.78 -15.62 -28.48
N ARG A 193 -18.04 -15.07 -27.50
CA ARG A 193 -16.63 -14.67 -27.64
C ARG A 193 -15.74 -15.40 -26.64
N ASN A 194 -14.78 -16.18 -27.13
CA ASN A 194 -13.71 -16.74 -26.29
C ASN A 194 -12.63 -15.68 -26.01
N VAL A 195 -12.14 -15.62 -24.78
CA VAL A 195 -11.18 -14.61 -24.30
C VAL A 195 -10.09 -15.28 -23.48
N LEU A 196 -8.81 -14.96 -23.74
CA LEU A 196 -7.67 -15.39 -22.93
C LEU A 196 -7.25 -14.30 -21.96
N ILE A 197 -6.88 -14.70 -20.74
CA ILE A 197 -6.58 -13.79 -19.63
C ILE A 197 -5.17 -14.01 -19.19
N PHE A 198 -4.44 -12.92 -19.00
CA PHE A 198 -3.07 -12.94 -18.54
C PHE A 198 -3.00 -12.05 -17.31
N ASP A 199 -3.10 -12.65 -16.12
CA ASP A 199 -3.10 -11.94 -14.84
C ASP A 199 -1.75 -12.15 -14.14
N LEU A 200 -0.85 -11.19 -14.28
CA LEU A 200 0.54 -11.27 -13.79
C LEU A 200 0.73 -10.30 -12.62
N GLY A 201 0.27 -10.72 -11.45
CA GLY A 201 0.22 -9.93 -10.23
C GLY A 201 1.56 -9.75 -9.52
N GLY A 202 1.50 -9.26 -8.28
CA GLY A 202 2.68 -9.04 -7.43
C GLY A 202 3.47 -10.30 -7.06
N GLY A 203 2.87 -11.48 -7.19
CA GLY A 203 3.56 -12.76 -6.93
C GLY A 203 2.79 -14.00 -7.37
N THR A 204 1.84 -13.85 -8.31
CA THR A 204 0.98 -14.90 -8.84
C THR A 204 0.72 -14.63 -10.31
N PHE A 205 0.74 -15.68 -11.13
CA PHE A 205 0.46 -15.63 -12.55
C PHE A 205 -0.68 -16.58 -12.87
N ASP A 206 -1.88 -16.07 -13.12
CA ASP A 206 -3.02 -16.86 -13.57
C ASP A 206 -3.32 -16.58 -15.05
N VAL A 207 -3.47 -17.66 -15.82
CA VAL A 207 -4.06 -17.66 -17.15
C VAL A 207 -5.42 -18.34 -17.09
N SER A 208 -6.41 -17.75 -17.73
CA SER A 208 -7.69 -18.43 -17.97
C SER A 208 -8.12 -18.28 -19.43
N ILE A 209 -8.96 -19.19 -19.91
CA ILE A 209 -9.66 -19.05 -21.18
C ILE A 209 -11.14 -19.30 -20.93
N LEU A 210 -11.96 -18.34 -21.34
CA LEU A 210 -13.37 -18.29 -20.96
C LEU A 210 -14.21 -17.65 -22.07
N THR A 211 -15.48 -18.00 -22.12
CA THR A 211 -16.40 -17.68 -23.21
C THR A 211 -17.54 -16.80 -22.71
N ILE A 212 -17.75 -15.64 -23.33
CA ILE A 212 -18.78 -14.66 -22.96
C ILE A 212 -19.93 -14.74 -23.98
N ASP A 213 -21.17 -14.85 -23.51
CA ASP A 213 -22.37 -14.82 -24.34
C ASP A 213 -23.53 -14.14 -23.57
N ASP A 214 -23.98 -12.97 -24.04
CA ASP A 214 -25.04 -12.12 -23.44
C ASP A 214 -25.10 -12.08 -21.88
N GLY A 215 -23.96 -11.87 -21.23
CA GLY A 215 -23.87 -11.74 -19.77
C GLY A 215 -23.90 -13.09 -19.01
N ILE A 216 -24.02 -14.20 -19.73
CA ILE A 216 -23.46 -15.51 -19.37
C ILE A 216 -21.97 -15.51 -19.76
N PHE A 217 -21.21 -16.34 -19.06
CA PHE A 217 -19.76 -16.33 -19.02
C PHE A 217 -19.29 -17.74 -18.55
N GLU A 218 -18.34 -18.38 -19.25
CA GLU A 218 -18.00 -19.84 -19.34
C GLU A 218 -16.49 -20.19 -19.35
N VAL A 219 -15.81 -20.50 -18.23
CA VAL A 219 -14.40 -20.98 -18.23
C VAL A 219 -14.31 -22.30 -18.98
N LYS A 220 -13.44 -22.31 -19.98
CA LYS A 220 -13.01 -23.53 -20.66
C LYS A 220 -11.75 -24.10 -20.01
N ALA A 221 -10.81 -23.26 -19.56
CA ALA A 221 -9.64 -23.70 -18.78
C ALA A 221 -9.00 -22.60 -17.90
N THR A 222 -8.17 -23.03 -16.94
CA THR A 222 -7.27 -22.19 -16.15
C THR A 222 -5.91 -22.89 -15.98
N ALA A 223 -4.83 -22.16 -16.26
CA ALA A 223 -3.44 -22.53 -15.97
C ALA A 223 -2.78 -21.43 -15.14
N GLY A 224 -1.65 -21.69 -14.48
CA GLY A 224 -0.98 -20.64 -13.71
C GLY A 224 0.14 -21.16 -12.82
N ASP A 225 0.80 -20.21 -12.16
CA ASP A 225 1.85 -20.40 -11.17
C ASP A 225 1.56 -19.48 -9.95
N THR A 226 1.53 -20.06 -8.75
CA THR A 226 1.24 -19.33 -7.51
C THR A 226 2.43 -18.55 -6.94
N HIS A 227 3.57 -18.53 -7.64
CA HIS A 227 4.84 -17.99 -7.16
C HIS A 227 5.65 -17.27 -8.26
N LEU A 228 4.94 -16.73 -9.26
CA LEU A 228 5.54 -16.02 -10.40
C LEU A 228 4.88 -14.65 -10.59
N GLY A 229 5.62 -13.58 -10.32
CA GLY A 229 5.12 -12.22 -10.50
C GLY A 229 6.11 -11.13 -10.09
N GLY A 230 5.55 -9.96 -9.74
CA GLY A 230 6.28 -8.72 -9.45
C GLY A 230 7.49 -8.85 -8.52
N GLU A 231 7.35 -9.50 -7.36
CA GLU A 231 8.42 -9.66 -6.36
C GLU A 231 9.51 -10.65 -6.82
N ASP A 232 9.21 -11.60 -7.71
CA ASP A 232 10.21 -12.54 -8.25
C ASP A 232 11.13 -11.85 -9.26
N PHE A 233 10.59 -10.90 -10.03
CA PHE A 233 11.41 -9.99 -10.83
C PHE A 233 12.29 -9.10 -9.94
N ASP A 234 11.77 -8.59 -8.82
CA ASP A 234 12.57 -7.80 -7.87
C ASP A 234 13.64 -8.66 -7.17
N ASN A 235 13.35 -9.92 -6.85
CA ASN A 235 14.33 -10.89 -6.35
C ASN A 235 15.47 -11.08 -7.36
N ARG A 236 15.15 -11.33 -8.64
CA ARG A 236 16.14 -11.49 -9.72
C ARG A 236 16.98 -10.21 -9.92
N LEU A 237 16.36 -9.01 -9.88
CA LEU A 237 17.05 -7.72 -9.98
C LEU A 237 17.96 -7.43 -8.77
N VAL A 238 17.46 -7.61 -7.54
CA VAL A 238 18.24 -7.38 -6.31
C VAL A 238 19.47 -8.29 -6.29
N ASN A 239 19.32 -9.58 -6.58
CA ASN A 239 20.45 -10.51 -6.62
C ASN A 239 21.53 -10.06 -7.62
N HIS A 240 21.13 -9.69 -8.84
CA HIS A 240 22.05 -9.17 -9.86
C HIS A 240 22.81 -7.93 -9.39
N PHE A 241 22.14 -6.95 -8.76
CA PHE A 241 22.80 -5.75 -8.27
C PHE A 241 23.64 -5.97 -7.01
N VAL A 242 23.30 -6.93 -6.14
CA VAL A 242 24.16 -7.35 -5.01
C VAL A 242 25.47 -7.95 -5.52
N GLU A 243 25.39 -8.87 -6.50
CA GLU A 243 26.57 -9.45 -7.16
C GLU A 243 27.40 -8.38 -7.87
N GLU A 244 26.75 -7.44 -8.57
CA GLU A 244 27.48 -6.39 -9.28
C GLU A 244 28.13 -5.38 -8.33
N PHE A 245 27.48 -5.05 -7.22
CA PHE A 245 28.07 -4.21 -6.16
C PHE A 245 29.29 -4.90 -5.55
N LYS A 246 29.19 -6.19 -5.23
CA LYS A 246 30.32 -7.02 -4.75
C LYS A 246 31.46 -7.09 -5.77
N ARG A 247 31.14 -7.19 -7.07
CA ARG A 247 32.10 -7.18 -8.17
C ARG A 247 32.84 -5.84 -8.29
N LYS A 248 32.11 -4.72 -8.23
CA LYS A 248 32.61 -3.34 -8.37
C LYS A 248 33.38 -2.86 -7.13
N HIS A 249 32.76 -2.94 -5.95
CA HIS A 249 33.22 -2.29 -4.72
C HIS A 249 33.89 -3.24 -3.71
N LYS A 250 33.94 -4.54 -3.99
CA LYS A 250 34.52 -5.61 -3.14
C LYS A 250 33.87 -5.78 -1.74
N LYS A 251 32.84 -5.00 -1.42
CA LYS A 251 31.99 -5.16 -0.23
C LYS A 251 30.76 -5.99 -0.58
N ASP A 252 30.37 -6.93 0.29
CA ASP A 252 29.14 -7.70 0.16
C ASP A 252 28.04 -7.07 1.03
N ILE A 253 26.94 -6.65 0.40
CA ILE A 253 25.81 -6.00 1.09
C ILE A 253 24.70 -6.98 1.50
N SER A 254 24.77 -8.26 1.10
CA SER A 254 23.71 -9.25 1.34
C SER A 254 23.31 -9.42 2.81
N GLN A 255 24.27 -9.25 3.73
CA GLN A 255 24.05 -9.38 5.17
C GLN A 255 23.36 -8.16 5.80
N ASN A 256 23.39 -7.00 5.13
CA ASN A 256 22.83 -5.76 5.64
C ASN A 256 21.38 -5.60 5.16
N LYS A 257 20.41 -6.05 5.99
CA LYS A 257 18.96 -5.97 5.70
C LYS A 257 18.50 -4.55 5.30
N ARG A 258 19.07 -3.48 5.87
CA ARG A 258 18.76 -2.07 5.56
C ARG A 258 19.24 -1.68 4.16
N ALA A 259 20.47 -2.07 3.79
CA ALA A 259 21.02 -1.84 2.45
C ALA A 259 20.27 -2.65 1.38
N VAL A 260 19.98 -3.93 1.64
CA VAL A 260 19.21 -4.80 0.72
C VAL A 260 17.79 -4.28 0.52
N ARG A 261 17.10 -3.79 1.58
CA ARG A 261 15.77 -3.18 1.42
C ARG A 261 15.81 -1.83 0.69
N ARG A 262 16.81 -0.97 0.93
CA ARG A 262 17.06 0.24 0.12
C ARG A 262 17.22 -0.13 -1.37
N LEU A 263 18.00 -1.17 -1.67
CA LEU A 263 18.19 -1.67 -3.04
C LEU A 263 16.91 -2.26 -3.66
N ARG A 264 16.11 -3.06 -2.92
CA ARG A 264 14.81 -3.56 -3.42
C ARG A 264 13.88 -2.41 -3.79
N THR A 265 13.77 -1.38 -2.96
CA THR A 265 12.94 -0.20 -3.26
C THR A 265 13.41 0.54 -4.51
N ALA A 266 14.72 0.56 -4.80
CA ALA A 266 15.24 1.07 -6.06
C ALA A 266 14.92 0.16 -7.26
N CYS A 267 14.98 -1.16 -7.08
CA CYS A 267 14.62 -2.15 -8.12
C CYS A 267 13.13 -2.08 -8.48
N GLU A 268 12.24 -2.04 -7.49
CA GLU A 268 10.78 -1.90 -7.70
C GLU A 268 10.47 -0.62 -8.51
N ARG A 269 11.11 0.50 -8.15
CA ARG A 269 10.99 1.78 -8.88
C ARG A 269 11.55 1.71 -10.30
N ALA A 270 12.67 1.01 -10.52
CA ALA A 270 13.30 0.85 -11.83
C ALA A 270 12.57 -0.15 -12.75
N LYS A 271 11.78 -1.07 -12.18
CA LYS A 271 10.88 -1.99 -12.89
C LYS A 271 9.61 -1.28 -13.40
N GLY A 272 9.22 -0.17 -12.77
CA GLY A 272 8.08 0.64 -13.18
C GLY A 272 8.26 1.30 -14.56
N PRO A 273 7.16 1.74 -15.21
CA PRO A 273 7.22 2.32 -16.55
C PRO A 273 8.00 3.64 -16.56
N CYS A 274 9.12 3.66 -17.29
CA CYS A 274 9.93 4.86 -17.52
C CYS A 274 9.12 5.98 -18.21
N ARG A 275 8.61 6.92 -17.42
CA ARG A 275 8.01 8.15 -17.96
C ARG A 275 9.11 8.98 -18.67
N PRO A 276 8.89 9.43 -19.93
CA PRO A 276 9.79 10.38 -20.55
C PRO A 276 9.64 11.74 -19.86
N ALA A 277 10.70 12.24 -19.23
CA ALA A 277 10.72 13.59 -18.69
C ALA A 277 10.67 14.63 -19.84
N PRO A 278 9.86 15.69 -19.75
CA PRO A 278 9.94 16.81 -20.68
C PRO A 278 11.31 17.47 -20.53
N ARG A 279 12.00 17.75 -21.65
CA ARG A 279 13.29 18.43 -21.62
C ARG A 279 13.10 19.95 -21.61
N PRO A 280 13.61 20.69 -20.61
CA PRO A 280 13.76 22.13 -20.75
C PRO A 280 14.78 22.44 -21.87
N PRO A 281 14.51 23.39 -22.78
CA PRO A 281 15.44 23.77 -23.84
C PRO A 281 16.50 24.75 -23.29
N GLY A 282 17.66 24.23 -22.86
CA GLY A 282 18.76 25.07 -22.36
C GLY A 282 20.13 24.38 -22.39
N ASP A 283 20.38 23.48 -21.44
CA ASP A 283 21.76 23.14 -21.06
C ASP A 283 22.53 22.25 -22.05
N ARG A 284 23.57 22.83 -22.66
CA ARG A 284 24.62 22.12 -23.40
C ARG A 284 25.92 22.02 -22.58
N LEU A 285 25.91 21.27 -21.48
CA LEU A 285 27.15 20.87 -20.78
C LEU A 285 27.71 19.55 -21.36
N PRO A 286 28.95 19.52 -21.89
CA PRO A 286 29.47 18.40 -22.67
C PRO A 286 30.05 17.27 -21.81
N VAL A 287 29.22 16.58 -21.02
CA VAL A 287 29.64 15.47 -20.15
C VAL A 287 30.00 14.21 -20.96
N ARG A 288 31.21 14.21 -21.56
CA ARG A 288 31.84 13.04 -22.20
C ARG A 288 32.27 11.99 -21.16
N GLY A 289 31.29 11.35 -20.52
CA GLY A 289 31.50 10.23 -19.60
C GLY A 289 30.23 9.41 -19.34
N HIS A 290 29.11 10.07 -19.05
CA HIS A 290 27.87 9.38 -18.62
C HIS A 290 27.16 8.54 -19.70
N ARG A 291 27.53 8.66 -20.99
CA ARG A 291 26.83 7.94 -22.07
C ARG A 291 27.03 6.41 -22.07
N LEU A 292 28.04 5.87 -21.39
CA LEU A 292 28.29 4.43 -21.41
C LEU A 292 27.43 3.65 -20.38
N LEU A 293 27.39 4.10 -19.11
CA LEU A 293 26.60 3.43 -18.07
C LEU A 293 25.10 3.41 -18.39
N HIS A 294 24.59 4.40 -19.12
CA HIS A 294 23.16 4.52 -19.37
C HIS A 294 22.60 3.44 -20.30
N VAL A 295 23.44 2.86 -21.18
CA VAL A 295 23.02 1.83 -22.14
C VAL A 295 23.13 0.43 -21.56
N HIS A 296 24.17 0.15 -20.76
CA HIS A 296 24.42 -1.20 -20.23
C HIS A 296 23.33 -1.70 -19.27
N HIS A 297 22.80 -0.85 -18.39
CA HIS A 297 21.86 -1.30 -17.35
C HIS A 297 20.43 -1.52 -17.87
N GLN A 298 19.98 -0.84 -18.94
CA GLN A 298 18.70 -1.17 -19.57
C GLN A 298 18.71 -2.59 -20.16
N GLY A 299 19.83 -3.02 -20.75
CA GLY A 299 20.02 -4.39 -21.21
C GLY A 299 19.98 -5.41 -20.06
N ALA A 300 20.61 -5.10 -18.93
CA ALA A 300 20.61 -5.96 -17.74
C ALA A 300 19.23 -6.07 -17.07
N VAL A 301 18.54 -4.94 -16.83
CA VAL A 301 17.18 -4.93 -16.27
C VAL A 301 16.20 -5.67 -17.19
N ARG A 302 16.25 -5.39 -18.50
CA ARG A 302 15.44 -6.11 -19.49
C ARG A 302 15.79 -7.60 -19.57
N GLY A 303 17.05 -7.97 -19.37
CA GLY A 303 17.49 -9.37 -19.32
C GLY A 303 17.02 -10.11 -18.06
N ALA A 304 17.02 -9.46 -16.90
CA ALA A 304 16.54 -10.04 -15.64
C ALA A 304 15.00 -10.18 -15.61
N VAL A 305 14.28 -9.21 -16.19
CA VAL A 305 12.81 -9.19 -16.25
C VAL A 305 12.25 -10.04 -17.40
N LEU A 306 12.92 -10.10 -18.56
CA LEU A 306 12.48 -10.93 -19.71
C LEU A 306 13.21 -12.29 -19.81
N GLY A 307 14.17 -12.59 -18.95
CA GLY A 307 14.72 -13.95 -18.80
C GLY A 307 13.64 -15.04 -18.61
N PRO A 308 12.62 -14.86 -17.74
CA PRO A 308 11.52 -15.82 -17.55
C PRO A 308 10.46 -15.84 -18.67
N PHE A 309 10.62 -15.12 -19.79
CA PHE A 309 9.56 -15.07 -20.81
C PHE A 309 9.13 -16.43 -21.40
N PRO A 310 9.99 -17.46 -21.53
CA PRO A 310 9.55 -18.82 -21.85
C PRO A 310 8.67 -19.45 -20.76
N GLU A 311 8.99 -19.22 -19.48
CA GLU A 311 8.26 -19.71 -18.31
C GLU A 311 6.82 -19.14 -18.30
N HIS A 312 6.64 -17.88 -18.72
CA HIS A 312 5.33 -17.23 -18.85
C HIS A 312 4.44 -17.78 -19.99
N LEU A 313 5.00 -18.49 -20.98
CA LEU A 313 4.23 -19.01 -22.11
C LEU A 313 3.64 -20.41 -21.84
N GLU A 314 4.26 -21.23 -20.98
CA GLU A 314 3.75 -22.57 -20.69
C GLU A 314 2.31 -22.57 -20.14
N PRO A 315 1.93 -21.71 -19.16
CA PRO A 315 0.53 -21.59 -18.73
C PRO A 315 -0.41 -21.14 -19.86
N VAL A 316 0.02 -20.24 -20.74
CA VAL A 316 -0.78 -19.78 -21.90
C VAL A 316 -1.10 -20.96 -22.83
N GLU A 317 -0.09 -21.77 -23.15
CA GLU A 317 -0.30 -22.93 -24.01
C GLU A 317 -1.05 -24.07 -23.31
N LYS A 318 -0.84 -24.25 -22.00
CA LYS A 318 -1.60 -25.22 -21.20
C LYS A 318 -3.09 -24.87 -21.21
N ALA A 319 -3.44 -23.61 -20.93
CA ALA A 319 -4.83 -23.17 -20.95
C ALA A 319 -5.48 -23.36 -22.33
N LEU A 320 -4.76 -23.09 -23.43
CA LEU A 320 -5.25 -23.34 -24.81
C LEU A 320 -5.53 -24.83 -25.06
N ARG A 321 -4.60 -25.70 -24.68
CA ARG A 321 -4.74 -27.17 -24.79
C ARG A 321 -5.91 -27.70 -23.96
N ASP A 322 -6.00 -27.28 -22.69
CA ASP A 322 -7.03 -27.72 -21.76
C ASP A 322 -8.43 -27.21 -22.18
N ALA A 323 -8.52 -25.99 -22.72
CA ALA A 323 -9.74 -25.41 -23.29
C ALA A 323 -10.14 -26.01 -24.64
N LYS A 324 -9.22 -26.73 -25.31
CA LYS A 324 -9.36 -27.27 -26.68
C LYS A 324 -9.65 -26.18 -27.71
N LEU A 325 -8.95 -25.03 -27.59
CA LEU A 325 -9.09 -23.88 -28.49
C LEU A 325 -7.74 -23.52 -29.11
N ASP A 326 -7.75 -23.32 -30.43
CA ASP A 326 -6.61 -22.76 -31.16
C ASP A 326 -6.42 -21.27 -30.86
N LYS A 327 -5.19 -20.77 -31.01
CA LYS A 327 -4.82 -19.36 -30.82
C LYS A 327 -5.68 -18.40 -31.67
N ALA A 328 -6.19 -18.86 -32.82
CA ALA A 328 -7.08 -18.11 -33.72
C ALA A 328 -8.55 -18.05 -33.28
N GLN A 329 -8.97 -18.87 -32.31
CA GLN A 329 -10.34 -18.88 -31.76
C GLN A 329 -10.51 -17.96 -30.54
N ILE A 330 -9.43 -17.31 -30.10
CA ILE A 330 -9.42 -16.29 -29.05
C ILE A 330 -9.72 -14.93 -29.68
N HIS A 331 -10.79 -14.29 -29.23
CA HIS A 331 -11.36 -13.08 -29.83
C HIS A 331 -10.86 -11.78 -29.18
N ASP A 332 -10.49 -11.85 -27.89
CA ASP A 332 -10.01 -10.76 -27.06
C ASP A 332 -8.95 -11.32 -26.06
N LEU A 333 -8.07 -10.46 -25.55
CA LEU A 333 -6.98 -10.80 -24.62
C LEU A 333 -6.94 -9.77 -23.49
N VAL A 334 -6.78 -10.21 -22.23
CA VAL A 334 -6.49 -9.33 -21.09
C VAL A 334 -5.02 -9.34 -20.77
N LEU A 335 -4.50 -8.17 -20.41
CA LEU A 335 -3.42 -8.04 -19.43
C LEU A 335 -4.00 -7.43 -18.13
N VAL A 336 -4.02 -8.20 -17.05
CA VAL A 336 -4.30 -7.72 -15.69
C VAL A 336 -2.95 -7.52 -14.96
N ALA A 337 -2.91 -6.54 -14.06
CA ALA A 337 -1.75 -6.17 -13.25
C ALA A 337 -0.48 -5.67 -13.98
N ALA A 338 -0.55 -5.30 -15.27
CA ALA A 338 0.53 -4.61 -15.99
C ALA A 338 0.04 -3.54 -16.99
N PRO A 339 0.70 -2.37 -17.11
CA PRO A 339 0.44 -1.40 -18.18
C PRO A 339 1.58 -1.34 -19.22
N PRO A 340 1.30 -1.29 -20.55
CA PRO A 340 0.04 -1.52 -21.29
C PRO A 340 0.13 -2.76 -22.25
N ALA A 341 -0.94 -3.35 -22.80
CA ALA A 341 -2.36 -2.95 -22.88
C ALA A 341 -3.37 -4.13 -23.05
N SER A 342 -4.67 -3.80 -22.90
CA SER A 342 -5.91 -4.41 -23.49
C SER A 342 -6.65 -5.60 -22.79
N PRO A 343 -8.00 -5.80 -22.99
CA PRO A 343 -8.97 -6.45 -22.03
C PRO A 343 -10.06 -7.46 -22.59
N SER A 344 -11.02 -8.15 -21.90
CA SER A 344 -11.15 -9.00 -20.67
C SER A 344 -12.34 -10.03 -20.74
N THR A 345 -12.94 -10.59 -19.65
CA THR A 345 -12.83 -12.02 -19.18
C THR A 345 -14.22 -12.67 -18.84
N GLY A 346 -14.33 -13.98 -18.46
CA GLY A 346 -15.32 -14.58 -17.49
C GLY A 346 -15.99 -15.91 -17.85
N LYS A 347 -16.54 -16.79 -16.96
CA LYS A 347 -16.75 -17.01 -15.49
C LYS A 347 -17.04 -18.54 -15.31
N ALA A 348 -17.26 -19.17 -14.13
CA ALA A 348 -17.58 -20.63 -14.11
C ALA A 348 -18.39 -21.24 -12.94
N ASN A 349 -18.74 -22.53 -13.11
CA ASN A 349 -19.45 -23.42 -12.18
C ASN A 349 -18.56 -24.00 -11.06
N LYS A 350 -19.20 -24.59 -10.03
CA LYS A 350 -18.60 -24.89 -8.71
C LYS A 350 -18.84 -26.34 -8.26
N ILE A 351 -17.81 -26.95 -7.66
CA ILE A 351 -17.88 -28.19 -6.86
C ILE A 351 -17.40 -27.87 -5.43
N THR A 352 -17.70 -28.70 -4.43
CA THR A 352 -17.20 -28.56 -3.04
C THR A 352 -16.94 -29.94 -2.44
N ILE A 353 -15.76 -30.14 -1.85
CA ILE A 353 -15.41 -31.33 -1.04
C ILE A 353 -14.81 -30.81 0.27
N THR A 354 -15.20 -31.40 1.41
CA THR A 354 -14.67 -31.04 2.73
C THR A 354 -13.54 -31.97 3.15
N ASN A 355 -12.41 -31.40 3.55
CA ASN A 355 -11.31 -32.08 4.23
C ASN A 355 -10.72 -31.11 5.26
N ASP A 356 -10.68 -31.54 6.52
CA ASP A 356 -10.44 -30.65 7.66
C ASP A 356 -8.97 -30.61 8.10
N LYS A 357 -8.10 -31.44 7.48
CA LYS A 357 -6.67 -31.54 7.83
C LYS A 357 -5.88 -30.30 7.41
N GLY A 358 -5.62 -29.42 8.38
CA GLY A 358 -4.73 -28.25 8.25
C GLY A 358 -5.42 -26.90 8.46
N ARG A 359 -6.75 -26.88 8.59
CA ARG A 359 -7.54 -25.66 8.80
C ARG A 359 -7.32 -25.05 10.19
N LEU A 360 -7.81 -23.83 10.38
CA LEU A 360 -8.03 -23.27 11.71
C LEU A 360 -9.28 -23.91 12.35
N SER A 361 -9.24 -24.17 13.65
CA SER A 361 -10.44 -24.57 14.41
C SER A 361 -11.36 -23.36 14.63
N LYS A 362 -12.63 -23.59 15.00
CA LYS A 362 -13.56 -22.50 15.31
C LYS A 362 -13.05 -21.66 16.48
N GLU A 363 -12.46 -22.32 17.46
CA GLU A 363 -11.89 -21.74 18.69
C GLU A 363 -10.59 -20.96 18.39
N GLU A 364 -9.76 -21.44 17.44
CA GLU A 364 -8.64 -20.67 16.92
C GLU A 364 -9.10 -19.37 16.24
N ILE A 365 -10.13 -19.44 15.37
CA ILE A 365 -10.70 -18.26 14.69
C ILE A 365 -11.35 -17.30 15.69
N GLU A 366 -12.10 -17.82 16.67
CA GLU A 366 -12.81 -17.01 17.67
C GLU A 366 -11.83 -16.26 18.59
N ARG A 367 -10.69 -16.89 18.94
CA ARG A 367 -9.58 -16.18 19.62
C ARG A 367 -8.97 -15.10 18.73
N MET A 368 -8.70 -15.39 17.45
CA MET A 368 -8.14 -14.40 16.52
C MET A 368 -9.08 -13.20 16.29
N VAL A 369 -10.40 -13.40 16.27
CA VAL A 369 -11.39 -12.31 16.24
C VAL A 369 -11.26 -11.43 17.48
N GLN A 370 -11.20 -12.01 18.68
CA GLN A 370 -11.05 -11.25 19.93
C GLN A 370 -9.70 -10.50 20.00
N GLU A 371 -8.62 -11.11 19.52
CA GLU A 371 -7.31 -10.45 19.41
C GLU A 371 -7.35 -9.31 18.37
N ALA A 372 -8.00 -9.50 17.22
CA ALA A 372 -8.16 -8.47 16.19
C ALA A 372 -9.02 -7.28 16.66
N GLU A 373 -10.10 -7.54 17.40
CA GLU A 373 -10.93 -6.51 18.04
C GLU A 373 -10.14 -5.71 19.09
N LYS A 374 -9.34 -6.40 19.93
CA LYS A 374 -8.41 -5.74 20.87
C LYS A 374 -7.42 -4.83 20.13
N TYR A 375 -6.73 -5.34 19.10
CA TYR A 375 -5.77 -4.51 18.36
C TYR A 375 -6.46 -3.36 17.62
N LYS A 376 -7.71 -3.52 17.15
CA LYS A 376 -8.48 -2.41 16.58
C LYS A 376 -8.72 -1.30 17.62
N ALA A 377 -9.10 -1.66 18.85
CA ALA A 377 -9.28 -0.69 19.92
C ALA A 377 -7.97 0.02 20.30
N GLU A 378 -6.84 -0.70 20.32
CA GLU A 378 -5.51 -0.11 20.51
C GLU A 378 -5.14 0.89 19.39
N ASP A 379 -5.41 0.54 18.13
CA ASP A 379 -5.15 1.40 16.96
C ASP A 379 -6.09 2.63 16.94
N GLU A 380 -7.33 2.50 17.44
CA GLU A 380 -8.31 3.59 17.54
C GLU A 380 -7.92 4.60 18.63
N VAL A 381 -7.46 4.14 19.80
CA VAL A 381 -6.92 5.02 20.85
C VAL A 381 -5.66 5.77 20.38
N GLN A 382 -4.73 5.10 19.68
CA GLN A 382 -3.56 5.77 19.11
C GLN A 382 -3.95 6.79 18.02
N ARG A 383 -4.96 6.47 17.19
CA ARG A 383 -5.50 7.39 16.18
C ARG A 383 -6.10 8.66 16.80
N GLU A 384 -6.84 8.54 17.89
CA GLU A 384 -7.32 9.71 18.65
C GLU A 384 -6.18 10.53 19.26
N ARG A 385 -5.19 9.86 19.86
CA ARG A 385 -4.01 10.50 20.47
C ARG A 385 -3.19 11.30 19.45
N VAL A 386 -2.92 10.72 18.28
CA VAL A 386 -2.24 11.38 17.15
C VAL A 386 -3.09 12.52 16.58
N SER A 387 -4.41 12.36 16.47
CA SER A 387 -5.32 13.44 16.08
C SER A 387 -5.27 14.63 17.05
N ALA A 388 -5.25 14.36 18.36
CA ALA A 388 -5.11 15.40 19.40
C ALA A 388 -3.76 16.13 19.32
N LYS A 389 -2.64 15.39 19.13
CA LYS A 389 -1.32 15.99 18.88
C LYS A 389 -1.34 16.91 17.65
N ASN A 390 -1.81 16.38 16.51
CA ASN A 390 -1.81 17.11 15.25
C ASN A 390 -2.72 18.35 15.30
N ALA A 391 -3.82 18.31 16.07
CA ALA A 391 -4.68 19.45 16.31
C ALA A 391 -4.00 20.53 17.18
N LEU A 392 -3.25 20.14 18.22
CA LEU A 392 -2.43 21.06 19.02
C LEU A 392 -1.32 21.72 18.18
N GLU A 393 -0.59 20.91 17.43
CA GLU A 393 0.51 21.35 16.55
C GLU A 393 0.00 22.31 15.47
N SER A 394 -1.08 21.94 14.76
CA SER A 394 -1.72 22.80 13.76
C SER A 394 -2.23 24.11 14.36
N TYR A 395 -2.82 24.09 15.57
CA TYR A 395 -3.28 25.30 16.24
C TYR A 395 -2.09 26.20 16.62
N ALA A 396 -1.00 25.65 17.17
CA ALA A 396 0.19 26.41 17.53
C ALA A 396 0.86 27.08 16.32
N PHE A 397 1.02 26.36 15.20
CA PHE A 397 1.55 26.95 13.97
C PHE A 397 0.60 27.99 13.37
N ASN A 398 -0.70 27.71 13.27
CA ASN A 398 -1.67 28.67 12.73
C ASN A 398 -1.75 29.95 13.57
N MET A 399 -1.72 29.86 14.91
CA MET A 399 -1.72 31.03 15.78
C MET A 399 -0.42 31.83 15.69
N LYS A 400 0.73 31.16 15.58
CA LYS A 400 2.03 31.80 15.35
C LYS A 400 2.04 32.59 14.04
N SER A 401 1.70 31.95 12.92
CA SER A 401 1.65 32.62 11.61
C SER A 401 0.62 33.76 11.57
N ALA A 402 -0.54 33.59 12.22
CA ALA A 402 -1.56 34.63 12.28
C ALA A 402 -1.09 35.90 13.02
N VAL A 403 -0.34 35.80 14.12
CA VAL A 403 0.20 37.00 14.80
C VAL A 403 1.47 37.54 14.13
N GLU A 404 2.15 36.76 13.30
CA GLU A 404 3.29 37.21 12.47
C GLU A 404 2.85 38.01 11.23
N ASP A 405 1.63 37.79 10.72
CA ASP A 405 1.05 38.41 9.51
C ASP A 405 1.13 39.96 9.46
N GLU A 406 1.59 40.48 8.33
CA GLU A 406 1.73 41.92 8.05
C GLU A 406 0.40 42.69 8.17
N GLY A 407 -0.72 42.08 7.76
CA GLY A 407 -2.06 42.64 7.82
C GLY A 407 -2.64 42.76 9.23
N LEU A 408 -1.97 42.23 10.25
CA LEU A 408 -2.29 42.38 11.66
C LEU A 408 -1.33 43.33 12.42
N LYS A 409 -0.25 43.82 11.78
CA LYS A 409 0.60 44.88 12.34
C LYS A 409 -0.24 46.10 12.74
N GLY A 410 0.00 46.63 13.94
CA GLY A 410 -0.72 47.79 14.47
C GLY A 410 -2.18 47.55 14.91
N LYS A 411 -2.73 46.35 14.71
CA LYS A 411 -4.06 45.96 15.24
C LYS A 411 -3.97 45.20 16.57
N ILE A 412 -2.90 44.44 16.75
CA ILE A 412 -2.51 43.78 18.00
C ILE A 412 -1.46 44.63 18.73
N SER A 413 -1.43 44.60 20.07
CA SER A 413 -0.33 45.22 20.82
C SER A 413 0.94 44.37 20.71
N GLU A 414 2.12 44.98 20.69
CA GLU A 414 3.39 44.22 20.67
C GLU A 414 3.56 43.33 21.92
N ALA A 415 2.95 43.71 23.04
CA ALA A 415 2.93 42.89 24.25
C ALA A 415 2.07 41.62 24.09
N ASP A 416 0.87 41.75 23.50
CA ASP A 416 -0.03 40.63 23.22
C ASP A 416 0.51 39.73 22.11
N LYS A 417 1.08 40.32 21.04
CA LYS A 417 1.78 39.60 19.97
C LYS A 417 2.92 38.76 20.55
N LYS A 418 3.79 39.36 21.37
CA LYS A 418 4.87 38.63 22.03
C LYS A 418 4.32 37.52 22.93
N LYS A 419 3.28 37.79 23.72
CA LYS A 419 2.66 36.80 24.63
C LYS A 419 2.11 35.58 23.88
N VAL A 420 1.50 35.76 22.71
CA VAL A 420 1.07 34.65 21.85
C VAL A 420 2.27 33.89 21.30
N LEU A 421 3.29 34.59 20.78
CA LEU A 421 4.51 33.97 20.24
C LEU A 421 5.27 33.15 21.28
N ASP A 422 5.53 33.72 22.46
CA ASP A 422 6.21 33.08 23.58
C ASP A 422 5.46 31.78 23.98
N LYS A 423 4.11 31.81 24.08
CA LYS A 423 3.31 30.62 24.43
C LYS A 423 3.17 29.60 23.30
N CYS A 424 3.09 30.03 22.04
CA CYS A 424 3.13 29.11 20.89
C CYS A 424 4.49 28.37 20.84
N GLN A 425 5.59 29.08 21.12
CA GLN A 425 6.93 28.50 21.13
C GLN A 425 7.15 27.56 22.33
N GLU A 426 6.61 27.87 23.52
CA GLU A 426 6.54 26.95 24.66
C GLU A 426 5.83 25.65 24.27
N VAL A 427 4.66 25.74 23.62
CA VAL A 427 3.85 24.58 23.23
C VAL A 427 4.52 23.74 22.13
N ILE A 428 5.19 24.37 21.16
CA ILE A 428 5.96 23.65 20.12
C ILE A 428 7.13 22.89 20.76
N SER A 429 7.94 23.54 21.61
CA SER A 429 9.05 22.87 22.29
C SER A 429 8.58 21.82 23.32
N TRP A 430 7.36 21.95 23.87
CA TRP A 430 6.73 20.89 24.66
C TRP A 430 6.28 19.71 23.77
N LEU A 431 5.69 19.95 22.59
CA LEU A 431 5.32 18.91 21.63
C LEU A 431 6.53 18.08 21.18
N ASP A 432 7.66 18.74 20.91
CA ASP A 432 8.92 18.09 20.51
C ASP A 432 9.46 17.17 21.61
N ALA A 433 9.39 17.61 22.87
CA ALA A 433 9.86 16.84 24.03
C ALA A 433 8.88 15.74 24.48
N ASN A 434 7.58 15.86 24.18
CA ASN A 434 6.51 15.00 24.71
C ASN A 434 5.71 14.30 23.60
N THR A 435 6.39 13.83 22.54
CA THR A 435 5.77 13.14 21.39
C THR A 435 4.95 11.89 21.74
N LEU A 436 5.26 11.25 22.88
CA LEU A 436 4.56 10.07 23.41
C LEU A 436 3.50 10.39 24.48
N ALA A 437 3.22 11.66 24.77
CA ALA A 437 2.18 12.06 25.71
C ALA A 437 0.79 11.53 25.34
N GLU A 438 -0.10 11.47 26.34
CA GLU A 438 -1.45 10.97 26.20
C GLU A 438 -2.42 12.00 25.58
N LYS A 439 -3.56 11.50 25.09
CA LYS A 439 -4.60 12.32 24.42
C LYS A 439 -5.02 13.52 25.27
N ASP A 440 -5.26 13.28 26.56
CA ASP A 440 -5.74 14.29 27.49
C ASP A 440 -4.67 15.37 27.79
N GLU A 441 -3.38 15.03 27.69
CA GLU A 441 -2.28 15.99 27.84
C GLU A 441 -2.19 16.93 26.62
N PHE A 442 -2.30 16.39 25.41
CA PHE A 442 -2.40 17.21 24.19
C PHE A 442 -3.65 18.10 24.23
N GLU A 443 -4.80 17.58 24.66
CA GLU A 443 -6.00 18.39 24.85
C GLU A 443 -5.85 19.46 25.94
N HIS A 444 -5.18 19.17 27.06
CA HIS A 444 -4.91 20.15 28.12
C HIS A 444 -4.00 21.27 27.61
N LYS A 445 -2.90 20.93 26.93
CA LYS A 445 -1.99 21.92 26.32
C LYS A 445 -2.67 22.75 25.22
N ARG A 446 -3.63 22.18 24.49
CA ARG A 446 -4.48 22.95 23.56
C ARG A 446 -5.37 23.94 24.30
N LYS A 447 -6.02 23.53 25.40
CA LYS A 447 -6.85 24.39 26.25
C LYS A 447 -6.02 25.51 26.91
N GLU A 448 -4.79 25.25 27.34
CA GLU A 448 -3.84 26.30 27.80
C GLU A 448 -3.56 27.35 26.72
N LEU A 449 -3.30 26.90 25.48
CA LEU A 449 -2.97 27.80 24.37
C LEU A 449 -4.19 28.59 23.90
N GLU A 450 -5.36 27.94 23.81
CA GLU A 450 -6.66 28.56 23.54
C GLU A 450 -6.98 29.66 24.58
N GLN A 451 -6.72 29.42 25.87
CA GLN A 451 -6.95 30.43 26.94
C GLN A 451 -6.06 31.67 26.79
N VAL A 452 -4.88 31.57 26.17
CA VAL A 452 -4.01 32.72 25.89
C VAL A 452 -4.40 33.41 24.58
N CYS A 453 -4.70 32.66 23.53
CA CYS A 453 -4.96 33.21 22.20
C CYS A 453 -6.37 33.80 22.06
N ASN A 454 -7.41 33.12 22.58
CA ASN A 454 -8.80 33.49 22.35
C ASN A 454 -9.17 34.91 22.85
N PRO A 455 -8.73 35.40 24.03
CA PRO A 455 -9.03 36.77 24.45
C PRO A 455 -8.43 37.83 23.53
N ILE A 456 -7.19 37.61 23.07
CA ILE A 456 -6.44 38.53 22.21
C ILE A 456 -7.08 38.61 20.82
N ILE A 457 -7.47 37.46 20.25
CA ILE A 457 -8.14 37.38 18.95
C ILE A 457 -9.58 37.93 19.04
N SER A 458 -10.28 37.70 20.16
CA SER A 458 -11.62 38.29 20.38
C SER A 458 -11.56 39.83 20.46
N GLY A 459 -10.53 40.38 21.11
CA GLY A 459 -10.28 41.82 21.15
C GLY A 459 -10.01 42.42 19.77
N LEU A 460 -9.23 41.73 18.92
CA LEU A 460 -9.00 42.11 17.52
C LEU A 460 -10.31 42.24 16.71
N TYR A 461 -11.23 41.27 16.85
CA TYR A 461 -12.53 41.32 16.17
C TYR A 461 -13.49 42.37 16.76
N GLN A 462 -13.44 42.65 18.06
CA GLN A 462 -14.30 43.68 18.68
C GLN A 462 -13.80 45.12 18.45
N GLY A 463 -12.49 45.33 18.27
CA GLY A 463 -11.93 46.62 17.88
C GLY A 463 -12.19 47.01 16.42
N ALA A 464 -12.41 46.04 15.54
CA ALA A 464 -12.64 46.24 14.11
C ALA A 464 -14.14 46.38 13.78
N GLY A 465 -14.75 47.50 14.17
CA GLY A 465 -16.19 47.75 13.98
C GLY A 465 -16.66 47.79 12.53
N GLY A 466 -17.20 46.68 12.00
CA GLY A 466 -17.87 46.61 10.70
C GLY A 466 -18.60 45.26 10.49
N PRO A 467 -19.85 45.24 9.98
CA PRO A 467 -20.62 44.00 9.86
C PRO A 467 -20.17 43.16 8.66
N GLY A 468 -19.46 42.06 8.91
CA GLY A 468 -18.95 41.18 7.84
C GLY A 468 -18.43 39.80 8.27
N ALA A 469 -18.91 39.25 9.39
CA ALA A 469 -18.37 38.02 9.99
C ALA A 469 -19.37 36.83 9.93
N GLY A 470 -19.40 36.15 8.78
CA GLY A 470 -20.17 34.91 8.59
C GLY A 470 -19.44 33.67 9.11
N GLY A 471 -19.41 33.47 10.43
CA GLY A 471 -19.18 32.16 11.09
C GLY A 471 -17.89 31.40 10.77
N PHE A 472 -16.86 31.56 11.62
CA PHE A 472 -15.84 30.51 11.81
C PHE A 472 -16.42 29.35 12.64
N GLY A 473 -17.29 28.56 12.01
CA GLY A 473 -17.89 27.33 12.55
C GLY A 473 -17.85 26.23 11.49
N ALA A 474 -17.60 24.98 11.91
CA ALA A 474 -17.25 23.86 11.04
C ALA A 474 -18.16 23.71 9.80
N GLN A 475 -17.58 23.90 8.61
CA GLN A 475 -18.26 23.71 7.34
C GLN A 475 -17.80 22.40 6.67
N ALA A 476 -18.68 21.39 6.67
CA ALA A 476 -18.44 20.15 5.96
C ALA A 476 -18.46 20.36 4.43
N PRO A 477 -17.57 19.70 3.66
CA PRO A 477 -17.45 19.96 2.23
C PRO A 477 -18.64 19.38 1.44
N LYS A 478 -19.39 20.25 0.75
CA LYS A 478 -20.16 19.89 -0.44
C LYS A 478 -19.38 20.32 -1.68
N GLY A 479 -19.19 19.41 -2.62
CA GLY A 479 -18.44 19.66 -3.85
C GLY A 479 -19.17 20.56 -4.85
N GLY A 480 -18.41 21.33 -5.62
CA GLY A 480 -18.89 22.18 -6.70
C GLY A 480 -17.72 22.74 -7.51
N SER A 481 -17.62 22.36 -8.78
CA SER A 481 -16.54 22.70 -9.71
C SER A 481 -16.26 24.21 -9.87
N GLY A 482 -14.99 24.63 -9.78
CA GLY A 482 -14.53 25.96 -10.16
C GLY A 482 -12.99 26.06 -10.11
N SER A 483 -12.37 26.59 -11.17
CA SER A 483 -10.91 26.69 -11.31
C SER A 483 -10.28 27.72 -10.36
N GLY A 484 -9.31 27.29 -9.54
CA GLY A 484 -8.45 28.18 -8.74
C GLY A 484 -7.21 28.68 -9.52
N PRO A 485 -6.54 29.74 -9.04
CA PRO A 485 -5.42 30.38 -9.74
C PRO A 485 -4.08 29.67 -9.53
N THR A 486 -3.16 29.86 -10.48
CA THR A 486 -1.74 29.51 -10.37
C THR A 486 -1.03 30.41 -9.35
N ILE A 487 -0.14 29.83 -8.55
CA ILE A 487 0.84 30.54 -7.72
C ILE A 487 2.22 29.99 -8.08
N GLU A 488 3.22 30.85 -8.20
CA GLU A 488 4.60 30.46 -8.54
C GLU A 488 5.32 29.86 -7.34
N GLU A 489 6.05 28.76 -7.56
CA GLU A 489 6.82 28.08 -6.52
C GLU A 489 8.17 28.80 -6.29
N GLY A 490 8.46 29.14 -5.04
CA GLY A 490 9.82 29.46 -4.61
C GLY A 490 10.75 28.25 -4.75
N PRO A 491 12.08 28.44 -4.84
CA PRO A 491 13.00 27.41 -5.32
C PRO A 491 13.10 26.20 -4.37
N ASP A 492 12.36 25.14 -4.71
CA ASP A 492 12.41 23.83 -4.04
C ASP A 492 13.81 23.18 -4.13
N PHE A 493 14.31 22.70 -2.98
CA PHE A 493 15.57 21.97 -2.89
C PHE A 493 15.46 20.50 -3.38
N GLY A 494 14.25 19.94 -3.47
CA GLY A 494 13.99 18.62 -4.06
C GLY A 494 14.16 18.57 -5.59
N SER A 495 14.00 19.72 -6.27
CA SER A 495 14.00 19.87 -7.73
C SER A 495 15.18 19.26 -8.48
N ARG A 496 16.35 19.10 -7.84
CA ARG A 496 17.55 18.54 -8.49
C ARG A 496 17.51 17.02 -8.72
N ILE A 497 16.76 16.27 -7.90
CA ILE A 497 16.78 14.79 -7.93
C ILE A 497 15.92 14.22 -9.08
N CYS A 498 14.90 14.94 -9.55
CA CYS A 498 14.11 14.51 -10.72
C CYS A 498 14.86 14.53 -12.07
N SER A 499 16.09 15.06 -12.11
CA SER A 499 16.94 15.01 -13.31
C SER A 499 17.58 13.62 -13.55
N SER A 500 17.68 12.78 -12.50
CA SER A 500 18.44 11.53 -12.56
C SER A 500 17.54 10.31 -12.83
N THR A 501 17.54 9.90 -14.11
CA THR A 501 17.00 8.62 -14.57
C THR A 501 17.58 7.46 -13.74
N GLY A 502 16.72 6.54 -13.28
CA GLY A 502 16.93 5.66 -12.11
C GLY A 502 18.16 4.72 -12.09
N VAL A 503 19.00 4.73 -13.12
CA VAL A 503 20.35 4.14 -13.08
C VAL A 503 21.29 4.95 -12.16
N SER A 504 21.07 6.27 -12.02
CA SER A 504 21.91 7.13 -11.18
C SER A 504 21.78 6.79 -9.69
N ALA A 505 20.58 6.41 -9.24
CA ALA A 505 20.29 6.04 -7.85
C ALA A 505 21.18 4.90 -7.32
N VAL A 506 21.66 3.99 -8.19
CA VAL A 506 22.58 2.90 -7.80
C VAL A 506 24.00 3.43 -7.54
N CYS A 507 24.42 4.48 -8.25
CA CYS A 507 25.69 5.17 -8.00
C CYS A 507 25.60 6.14 -6.83
N GLU A 508 24.50 6.87 -6.68
CA GLU A 508 24.23 7.76 -5.54
C GLU A 508 24.10 6.95 -4.23
N MET A 509 23.50 5.75 -4.26
CA MET A 509 23.54 4.81 -3.13
C MET A 509 24.96 4.37 -2.76
N ALA A 510 25.91 4.33 -3.69
CA ALA A 510 27.30 3.98 -3.37
C ALA A 510 28.05 5.12 -2.63
N VAL A 511 27.56 6.36 -2.73
CA VAL A 511 28.03 7.51 -1.92
C VAL A 511 27.31 7.51 -0.56
N ALA A 512 25.97 7.44 -0.57
CA ALA A 512 25.16 7.47 0.66
C ALA A 512 25.31 6.21 1.57
N LEU A 513 25.92 5.12 1.08
CA LEU A 513 26.35 3.97 1.89
C LEU A 513 27.84 4.01 2.26
N GLY A 514 28.55 5.09 1.90
CA GLY A 514 29.93 5.38 2.30
C GLY A 514 30.04 6.45 3.40
N GLU A 515 29.03 7.30 3.57
CA GLU A 515 29.06 8.46 4.49
C GLU A 515 28.41 8.19 5.86
N ASP A 516 27.55 7.16 6.00
CA ASP A 516 26.99 6.64 7.28
C ASP A 516 28.10 5.94 8.15
N GLY A 517 29.36 6.40 8.11
CA GLY A 517 30.56 5.73 8.63
C GLY A 517 31.42 6.59 9.55
N GLY A 518 30.79 7.38 10.43
CA GLY A 518 31.45 8.23 11.41
C GLY A 518 31.33 7.69 12.83
N ASP A 519 32.09 6.64 13.16
CA ASP A 519 32.34 6.24 14.55
C ASP A 519 33.51 7.06 15.12
N ASP A 520 33.36 7.58 16.35
CA ASP A 520 34.42 8.31 17.05
C ASP A 520 35.55 7.37 17.51
N GLU A 521 36.74 7.47 16.90
CA GLU A 521 37.98 7.04 17.55
C GLU A 521 38.60 8.20 18.35
N PRO A 522 38.63 8.13 19.70
CA PRO A 522 39.46 9.02 20.50
C PRO A 522 40.95 8.69 20.32
N ARG A 523 41.80 9.72 20.49
CA ARG A 523 43.27 9.64 20.33
C ARG A 523 43.98 8.87 21.46
#